data_AF-A0A6G1AN55-F1
#
_entry.id   AF-A0A6G1AN55-F1
#
_cell.length_a   1.000
_cell.length_b   1.000
_cell.length_c   1.000
_cell.angle_alpha   90.00
_cell.angle_beta   90.00
_cell.angle_gamma   90.00
#
_symmetry.space_group_name_H-M   'P 1'
#
loop_
_entity.id
_entity.type
_entity.pdbx_description
1 polymer ?
#
loop_
_entity_poly.entity_id
_entity_poly.type
_entity_poly.pdbx_seq_one_letter_code
_entity_poly.pdbx_strand_id
1 'polypeptide(L)'
;SSSEDKITVHFVNRDGQTLTAKGKVGDSLLDVVVENNLDIDGFGACEGTLACSTCHLIFEDHIFEKLDAVTDEESDMLDLAYGLTDRSRLGCQICLTKSMDNMTVRVPDVVADARQSVDVGKNS
;
A
#
# COMPACT_ATOMS: atom_id res chain seq x y z
N SER A 1 6.96 -3.48 28.28
CA SER A 1 6.22 -4.28 27.28
C SER A 1 6.06 -3.40 26.05
N SER A 2 6.34 -3.78 24.81
CA SER A 2 6.68 -5.08 24.24
C SER A 2 7.48 -4.82 22.95
N SER A 3 8.77 -5.15 22.91
CA SER A 3 9.53 -5.21 21.66
C SER A 3 9.32 -6.54 20.91
N GLU A 4 8.55 -7.47 21.51
CA GLU A 4 8.40 -8.86 21.05
C GLU A 4 7.33 -9.06 19.96
N ASP A 5 6.55 -8.03 19.61
CA ASP A 5 5.48 -8.13 18.59
C ASP A 5 5.72 -7.24 17.37
N LYS A 6 6.95 -6.74 17.15
CA LYS A 6 7.31 -6.03 15.92
C LYS A 6 7.87 -6.99 14.87
N ILE A 7 7.42 -6.83 13.63
CA ILE A 7 7.94 -7.55 12.46
C ILE A 7 8.57 -6.57 11.47
N THR A 8 9.42 -7.08 10.59
CA THR A 8 10.10 -6.32 9.54
C THR A 8 9.31 -6.38 8.24
N VAL A 9 9.15 -5.25 7.56
CA VAL A 9 8.51 -5.16 6.25
C VAL A 9 9.40 -4.35 5.31
N HIS A 10 9.52 -4.81 4.07
CA HIS A 10 10.27 -4.15 3.01
C HIS A 10 9.31 -3.54 2.00
N PHE A 11 9.43 -2.24 1.77
CA PHE A 11 8.69 -1.51 0.74
C PHE A 11 9.64 -1.21 -0.42
N VAL A 12 9.35 -1.76 -1.59
CA VAL A 12 10.02 -1.34 -2.83
C VAL A 12 9.30 -0.12 -3.36
N ASN A 13 9.97 1.04 -3.31
CA ASN A 13 9.45 2.32 -3.77
C ASN A 13 9.52 2.42 -5.31
N ARG A 14 8.92 3.47 -5.86
CA ARG A 14 8.74 3.69 -7.31
C ARG A 14 10.06 3.88 -8.07
N ASP A 15 11.09 4.35 -7.37
CA ASP A 15 12.46 4.47 -7.88
C ASP A 15 13.25 3.15 -7.80
N GLY A 16 12.62 2.08 -7.29
CA GLY A 16 13.23 0.78 -7.03
C GLY A 16 13.99 0.70 -5.70
N GLN A 17 14.07 1.78 -4.92
CA GLN A 17 14.71 1.75 -3.61
C GLN A 17 13.90 0.87 -2.65
N THR A 18 14.60 0.04 -1.88
CA THR A 18 13.97 -0.73 -0.80
C THR A 18 14.05 0.03 0.51
N LEU A 19 12.90 0.40 1.06
CA LEU A 19 12.72 1.03 2.36
C LEU A 19 12.31 -0.05 3.37
N THR A 20 13.07 -0.20 4.46
CA THR A 20 12.80 -1.22 5.48
C THR A 20 12.28 -0.57 6.75
N ALA A 21 11.15 -1.06 7.25
CA ALA A 21 10.51 -0.55 8.47
C ALA A 21 10.14 -1.70 9.43
N LYS A 22 9.85 -1.32 10.68
CA LYS A 22 9.29 -2.23 11.67
C LYS A 22 7.92 -1.74 12.13
N GLY A 23 6.92 -2.60 12.01
CA GLY A 23 5.57 -2.36 12.52
C GLY A 23 5.19 -3.38 13.58
N LYS A 24 4.23 -3.04 14.44
CA LYS A 24 3.66 -4.01 15.37
C LYS A 24 2.62 -4.86 14.67
N VAL A 25 2.49 -6.11 15.07
CA VAL A 25 1.35 -6.95 14.68
C VAL A 25 0.05 -6.22 15.02
N GLY A 26 -0.85 -6.11 14.04
CA GLY A 26 -2.09 -5.36 14.13
C GLY A 26 -2.05 -3.96 13.49
N ASP A 27 -0.88 -3.34 13.33
CA ASP A 27 -0.75 -2.06 12.61
C ASP A 27 -1.07 -2.28 11.12
N SER A 28 -1.71 -1.30 10.46
CA SER A 28 -1.88 -1.35 9.01
C SER A 28 -0.57 -1.02 8.30
N LEU A 29 -0.41 -1.42 7.02
CA LEU A 29 0.78 -1.02 6.25
C LEU A 29 0.87 0.50 6.07
N LEU A 30 -0.25 1.22 6.12
CA LEU A 30 -0.26 2.68 6.16
C LEU A 30 0.37 3.19 7.46
N ASP A 31 -0.03 2.65 8.61
CA ASP A 31 0.55 3.03 9.91
C ASP A 31 2.06 2.78 9.92
N VAL A 32 2.52 1.66 9.35
CA VAL A 32 3.96 1.36 9.25
C VAL A 32 4.71 2.44 8.46
N VAL A 33 4.17 2.87 7.33
CA VAL A 33 4.76 3.92 6.48
C VAL A 33 4.82 5.25 7.24
N VAL A 34 3.73 5.65 7.88
CA VAL A 34 3.60 6.92 8.61
C VAL A 34 4.45 6.95 9.87
N GLU A 35 4.34 5.93 10.74
CA GLU A 35 5.06 5.87 12.02
C GLU A 35 6.59 5.78 11.84
N ASN A 36 7.06 5.19 10.74
CA ASN A 36 8.49 5.10 10.43
C ASN A 36 8.98 6.24 9.52
N ASN A 37 8.11 7.21 9.15
CA ASN A 37 8.43 8.30 8.23
C ASN A 37 9.11 7.82 6.93
N LEU A 38 8.54 6.79 6.29
CA LEU A 38 9.07 6.30 5.02
C LEU A 38 8.79 7.29 3.89
N ASP A 39 9.80 7.51 3.05
CA ASP A 39 9.76 8.48 1.96
C ASP A 39 9.02 7.91 0.73
N ILE A 40 7.70 7.79 0.86
CA ILE A 40 6.81 7.31 -0.21
C ILE A 40 5.80 8.41 -0.53
N ASP A 41 6.16 9.27 -1.48
CA ASP A 41 5.37 10.44 -1.86
C ASP A 41 3.90 10.10 -2.12
N GLY A 42 2.99 10.90 -1.53
CA GLY A 42 1.55 10.81 -1.73
C GLY A 42 0.88 9.54 -1.20
N PHE A 43 1.60 8.67 -0.48
CA PHE A 43 1.04 7.42 0.03
C PHE A 43 0.00 7.67 1.12
N GLY A 44 -1.21 7.11 0.95
CA GLY A 44 -2.25 7.15 1.97
C GLY A 44 -2.91 8.52 2.17
N ALA A 45 -3.15 9.27 1.11
CA ALA A 45 -3.70 10.63 1.13
C ALA A 45 -5.04 10.79 1.90
N CYS A 46 -5.85 9.73 1.99
CA CYS A 46 -7.12 9.74 2.75
C CYS A 46 -6.99 9.27 4.21
N GLU A 47 -5.77 9.02 4.69
CA GLU A 47 -5.51 8.57 6.06
C GLU A 47 -6.23 7.27 6.43
N GLY A 48 -6.41 6.37 5.46
CA GLY A 48 -7.02 5.06 5.69
C GLY A 48 -8.55 5.04 5.72
N THR A 49 -9.22 6.16 5.37
CA THR A 49 -10.69 6.27 5.35
C THR A 49 -11.38 5.64 4.12
N LEU A 50 -10.64 4.82 3.36
CA LEU A 50 -11.12 4.12 2.16
C LEU A 50 -11.72 5.06 1.09
N ALA A 51 -11.18 6.28 0.97
CA ALA A 51 -11.64 7.31 0.05
C ALA A 51 -10.64 7.63 -1.07
N CYS A 52 -9.58 6.82 -1.23
CA CYS A 52 -8.61 6.94 -2.31
C CYS A 52 -7.90 5.59 -2.56
N SER A 53 -7.12 5.51 -3.63
CA SER A 53 -6.29 4.35 -4.00
C SER A 53 -4.78 4.59 -3.83
N THR A 54 -4.37 5.66 -3.15
CA THR A 54 -2.95 6.07 -3.03
C THR A 54 -2.10 5.19 -2.11
N CYS A 55 -2.74 4.34 -1.31
CA CYS A 55 -2.09 3.33 -0.47
C CYS A 55 -1.98 1.96 -1.17
N HIS A 56 -2.21 1.91 -2.48
CA HIS A 56 -2.11 0.69 -3.29
C HIS A 56 -0.70 0.08 -3.18
N LEU A 57 -0.66 -1.21 -2.84
CA LEU A 57 0.54 -2.03 -2.78
C LEU A 57 0.33 -3.33 -3.56
N ILE A 58 1.41 -3.85 -4.12
CA ILE A 58 1.47 -5.15 -4.80
C ILE A 58 2.23 -6.13 -3.92
N PHE A 59 1.60 -7.27 -3.65
CA PHE A 59 2.10 -8.28 -2.72
C PHE A 59 2.81 -9.43 -3.44
N GLU A 60 3.66 -10.15 -2.71
CA GLU A 60 4.17 -11.46 -3.12
C GLU A 60 3.07 -12.52 -3.09
N ASP A 61 3.12 -13.50 -4.01
CA ASP A 61 2.10 -14.55 -4.17
C ASP A 61 1.74 -15.21 -2.83
N HIS A 62 2.76 -15.70 -2.13
CA HIS A 62 2.60 -16.48 -0.90
C HIS A 62 2.07 -15.67 0.30
N ILE A 63 2.15 -14.33 0.23
CA ILE A 63 1.55 -13.42 1.21
C ILE A 63 0.12 -13.12 0.80
N PHE A 64 -0.11 -12.77 -0.47
CA PHE A 64 -1.42 -12.42 -1.01
C PHE A 64 -2.44 -13.55 -0.79
N GLU A 65 -2.04 -14.80 -1.03
CA GLU A 65 -2.87 -16.00 -0.81
C GLU A 65 -3.36 -16.18 0.63
N LYS A 66 -2.73 -15.51 1.61
CA LYS A 66 -3.07 -15.59 3.03
C LYS A 66 -3.81 -14.37 3.55
N LEU A 67 -4.03 -13.35 2.71
CA LEU A 67 -4.77 -12.17 3.09
C LEU A 67 -6.25 -12.50 3.23
N ASP A 68 -6.95 -11.73 4.07
CA ASP A 68 -8.40 -11.77 4.12
C ASP A 68 -9.00 -11.39 2.77
N ALA A 69 -10.21 -11.85 2.50
CA ALA A 69 -10.93 -11.51 1.28
C ALA A 69 -11.04 -9.98 1.14
N VAL A 70 -10.86 -9.48 -0.08
CA VAL A 70 -11.12 -8.07 -0.41
C VAL A 70 -12.59 -7.77 -0.16
N THR A 71 -12.88 -6.62 0.45
CA THR A 71 -14.26 -6.16 0.63
C THR A 71 -14.76 -5.46 -0.64
N ASP A 72 -16.09 -5.36 -0.81
CA ASP A 72 -16.66 -4.65 -1.96
C ASP A 72 -16.19 -3.19 -2.01
N GLU A 73 -16.19 -2.50 -0.86
CA GLU A 73 -15.74 -1.11 -0.78
C GLU A 73 -14.24 -0.95 -1.12
N GLU A 74 -13.40 -1.90 -0.71
CA GLU A 74 -11.97 -1.89 -1.08
C GLU A 74 -11.82 -2.16 -2.59
N SER A 75 -12.60 -3.09 -3.14
CA SER A 75 -12.62 -3.41 -4.57
C SER A 75 -13.01 -2.20 -5.40
N ASP A 76 -14.05 -1.45 -5.00
CA ASP A 76 -14.50 -0.23 -5.68
C ASP A 76 -13.38 0.82 -5.75
N MET A 77 -12.55 0.92 -4.70
CA MET A 77 -11.41 1.83 -4.68
C MET A 77 -10.21 1.29 -5.46
N LEU A 78 -9.98 -0.03 -5.47
CA LEU A 78 -8.93 -0.68 -6.27
C LEU A 78 -9.19 -0.56 -7.77
N ASP A 79 -10.44 -0.54 -8.21
CA ASP A 79 -10.80 -0.31 -9.63
C ASP A 79 -10.34 1.07 -10.14
N LEU A 80 -10.15 2.02 -9.22
CA LEU A 80 -9.61 3.35 -9.51
C LEU A 80 -8.07 3.41 -9.38
N ALA A 81 -7.41 2.31 -9.01
CA ALA A 81 -5.97 2.25 -8.82
C ALA A 81 -5.23 2.13 -10.16
N TYR A 82 -4.14 2.90 -10.30
CA TYR A 82 -3.25 2.78 -11.44
C TYR A 82 -2.33 1.57 -11.27
N GLY A 83 -2.07 0.86 -12.37
CA GLY A 83 -1.20 -0.32 -12.34
C GLY A 83 -1.77 -1.47 -11.49
N LEU A 84 -3.10 -1.61 -11.45
CA LEU A 84 -3.78 -2.72 -10.78
C LEU A 84 -3.27 -4.07 -11.30
N THR A 85 -3.16 -5.03 -10.40
CA THR A 85 -2.68 -6.40 -10.64
C THR A 85 -3.52 -7.36 -9.83
N ASP A 86 -3.45 -8.65 -10.14
CA ASP A 86 -4.16 -9.71 -9.41
C ASP A 86 -3.73 -9.84 -7.94
N ARG A 87 -2.63 -9.18 -7.54
CA ARG A 87 -2.05 -9.21 -6.18
C ARG A 87 -2.07 -7.84 -5.50
N SER A 88 -2.91 -6.94 -5.99
CA SER A 88 -3.05 -5.59 -5.49
C SER A 88 -4.01 -5.55 -4.30
N ARG A 89 -3.65 -4.80 -3.27
CA ARG A 89 -4.52 -4.44 -2.15
C ARG A 89 -4.28 -3.00 -1.73
N LEU A 90 -5.24 -2.42 -1.00
CA LEU A 90 -5.04 -1.13 -0.34
C LEU A 90 -4.30 -1.38 0.98
N GLY A 91 -3.08 -0.88 1.10
CA GLY A 91 -2.22 -1.09 2.27
C GLY A 91 -2.83 -0.63 3.59
N CYS A 92 -3.75 0.34 3.56
CA CYS A 92 -4.48 0.76 4.76
C CYS A 92 -5.49 -0.28 5.28
N GLN A 93 -5.87 -1.26 4.45
CA GLN A 93 -6.78 -2.35 4.84
C GLN A 93 -6.04 -3.63 5.27
N ILE A 94 -4.71 -3.67 5.11
CA ILE A 94 -3.90 -4.84 5.43
C ILE A 94 -3.17 -4.62 6.74
N CYS A 95 -3.58 -5.37 7.77
CA CYS A 95 -2.92 -5.37 9.07
C CYS A 95 -1.78 -6.39 9.12
N LEU A 96 -0.69 -6.03 9.80
CA LEU A 96 0.46 -6.89 10.00
C LEU A 96 0.09 -8.13 10.83
N THR A 97 0.52 -9.30 10.36
CA THR A 97 0.44 -10.57 11.08
C THR A 97 1.83 -11.16 11.28
N LYS A 98 2.03 -12.05 12.26
CA LYS A 98 3.34 -12.67 12.53
C LYS A 98 3.93 -13.39 11.30
N SER A 99 3.10 -13.89 10.39
CA SER A 99 3.53 -14.56 9.16
C SER A 99 4.07 -13.63 8.07
N MET A 100 3.96 -12.32 8.26
CA MET A 100 4.43 -11.30 7.31
C MET A 100 5.86 -10.82 7.59
N ASP A 101 6.55 -11.40 8.59
CA ASP A 101 7.91 -10.96 8.93
C ASP A 101 8.88 -11.19 7.77
N ASN A 102 9.60 -10.12 7.40
CA ASN A 102 10.48 -10.01 6.23
C ASN A 102 9.76 -10.08 4.87
N MET A 103 8.45 -9.83 4.81
CA MET A 103 7.77 -9.72 3.52
C MET A 103 8.21 -8.48 2.74
N THR A 104 8.09 -8.55 1.42
CA THR A 104 8.26 -7.42 0.53
C THR A 104 6.92 -7.04 -0.12
N VAL A 105 6.64 -5.75 -0.13
CA VAL A 105 5.52 -5.15 -0.88
C VAL A 105 6.07 -4.08 -1.80
N ARG A 106 5.45 -3.89 -2.96
CA ARG A 106 5.89 -2.90 -3.94
C ARG A 106 4.84 -1.80 -4.10
N VAL A 107 5.31 -0.57 -4.09
CA VAL A 107 4.54 0.61 -4.49
C VAL A 107 4.50 0.63 -6.03
N PRO A 108 3.33 0.70 -6.68
CA PRO A 108 3.23 0.75 -8.13
C PRO A 108 3.85 2.03 -8.70
N ASP A 109 4.45 1.93 -9.89
CA ASP A 109 5.20 3.01 -10.56
C ASP A 109 4.32 4.24 -10.88
N VAL A 110 3.00 4.07 -10.92
CA VAL A 110 2.04 5.13 -11.24
C VAL A 110 1.02 5.21 -10.11
N VAL A 111 0.98 6.35 -9.42
CA VAL A 111 -0.17 6.78 -8.62
C VAL A 111 -0.52 8.18 -9.09
N ALA A 112 -1.68 8.35 -9.69
CA ALA A 112 -2.25 9.67 -9.94
C ALA A 112 -3.56 9.76 -9.16
N ASP A 113 -3.73 10.85 -8.43
CA ASP A 113 -5.02 11.24 -7.87
C ASP A 113 -6.00 11.37 -9.04
N ALA A 114 -7.11 10.61 -9.01
CA ALA A 114 -8.08 10.53 -10.11
C ALA A 114 -8.69 11.90 -10.51
N ARG A 115 -8.46 12.97 -9.73
CA ARG A 115 -8.87 14.34 -10.05
C ARG A 115 -7.97 15.06 -11.06
N GLN A 116 -6.79 14.55 -11.40
CA GLN A 116 -5.91 15.18 -12.40
C GLN A 116 -6.04 14.53 -13.78
N SER A 117 -7.20 14.72 -14.42
CA SER A 117 -7.29 14.68 -15.88
C SER A 117 -6.55 15.91 -16.44
N VAL A 118 -5.26 15.78 -16.76
CA VAL A 118 -4.64 16.73 -17.70
C VAL A 118 -5.21 16.43 -19.08
N ASP A 119 -6.34 17.06 -19.39
CA ASP A 119 -6.75 17.32 -20.76
C ASP A 119 -5.61 18.08 -21.44
N VAL A 120 -4.73 17.35 -22.12
CA VAL A 120 -3.79 17.93 -23.08
C VAL A 120 -4.66 18.48 -24.20
N GLY A 121 -5.02 19.76 -24.05
CA GLY A 121 -5.67 20.56 -25.07
C GLY A 121 -4.88 20.42 -26.37
N LYS A 122 -5.48 19.73 -27.34
CA LYS A 122 -5.06 19.77 -28.73
C LYS A 122 -5.19 21.22 -29.20
N ASN A 123 -4.06 21.87 -29.36
CA ASN A 123 -3.95 23.11 -30.11
C ASN A 123 -4.33 22.82 -31.57
N SER A 124 -5.42 23.40 -32.05
CA SER A 124 -5.76 23.57 -33.47
C SER A 124 -6.21 25.00 -33.67
#